data_AF-A0A7X6TLQ9-F1
#
_entry.id   AF-A0A7X6TLQ9-F1
#
_cell.length_a   1.000
_cell.length_b   1.000
_cell.length_c   1.000
_cell.angle_alpha   90.00
_cell.angle_beta   90.00
_cell.angle_gamma   90.00
#
_symmetry.space_group_name_H-M   'P 1'
#
loop_
_entity.id
_entity.type
_entity.pdbx_description
1 polymer ?
#
loop_
_entity_poly.entity_id
_entity_poly.type
_entity_poly.pdbx_seq_one_letter_code
_entity_poly.pdbx_strand_id
1 'polypeptide(L)'
;MNNMSRRGRIRNFIHQVLILTLFAVALYFLKDAIDSRPELASLGWLKVLFWVAVAAFVLLLMQVIQGSFFGHTMERFDPGNADSLKRLAGMRRFMLTGEQSQAVRDLENPLAELIDWLMSQGYEEAGRRTMGLVYEREVKRNFSFTRQKYERVFLIYQPMPNVLIVDRLLRECIAYIDQRNEISLAPVNHLFIITDMAQTEEVISAASGVVNFLLKIDDGSLCPWLLDTNFCRLFYPLDRSLIKGSHRRRQNRFRMSFLKHLTDDPKEAEGEDEKE
;
A
#
# COMPACT_ATOMS: atom_id res chain seq x y z
N MET A 1 -3.24 -5.00 -26.17
CA MET A 1 -2.72 -3.73 -25.60
C MET A 1 -1.21 -3.81 -25.62
N ASN A 2 -0.54 -2.92 -26.37
CA ASN A 2 0.86 -3.07 -26.76
C ASN A 2 1.81 -3.18 -25.56
N ASN A 3 2.59 -4.27 -25.52
CA ASN A 3 3.75 -4.45 -24.66
C ASN A 3 4.81 -3.39 -25.01
N MET A 4 4.69 -2.20 -24.44
CA MET A 4 5.74 -1.19 -24.57
C MET A 4 6.94 -1.59 -23.71
N SER A 5 7.94 -2.17 -24.37
CA SER A 5 9.32 -2.34 -23.88
C SER A 5 9.81 -1.08 -23.18
N ARG A 6 10.61 -1.25 -22.11
CA ARG A 6 11.25 -0.19 -21.29
C ARG A 6 11.86 0.93 -22.14
N ARG A 7 12.41 0.60 -23.32
CA ARG A 7 12.95 1.56 -24.30
C ARG A 7 11.89 2.47 -24.93
N GLY A 8 10.72 1.92 -25.28
CA GLY A 8 9.62 2.70 -25.86
C GLY A 8 9.03 3.69 -24.86
N ARG A 9 9.02 3.34 -23.57
CA ARG A 9 8.51 4.18 -22.48
C ARG A 9 9.44 5.37 -22.18
N ILE A 10 10.75 5.12 -22.13
CA ILE A 10 11.78 6.17 -21.99
C ILE A 10 11.74 7.12 -23.19
N ARG A 11 11.61 6.59 -24.42
CA ARG A 11 11.49 7.40 -25.64
C ARG A 11 10.27 8.33 -25.59
N ASN A 12 9.12 7.85 -25.13
CA ASN A 12 7.91 8.66 -25.02
C ASN A 12 8.05 9.77 -23.96
N PHE A 13 8.66 9.45 -22.80
CA PHE A 13 8.96 10.45 -21.77
C PHE A 13 9.93 11.52 -22.28
N ILE A 14 11.01 11.11 -22.96
CA ILE A 14 11.97 12.04 -23.59
C ILE A 14 11.27 12.93 -24.63
N HIS A 15 10.39 12.37 -25.46
CA HIS A 15 9.61 13.17 -26.42
C HIS A 15 8.71 14.19 -25.73
N GLN A 16 8.02 13.81 -24.65
CA GLN A 16 7.16 14.74 -23.90
C GLN A 16 7.97 15.88 -23.25
N VAL A 17 9.12 15.55 -22.65
CA VAL A 17 10.04 16.55 -22.09
C VAL A 17 10.57 17.47 -23.20
N LEU A 18 10.95 16.91 -24.35
CA LEU A 18 11.46 17.70 -25.48
C LEU A 18 10.39 18.66 -26.04
N ILE A 19 9.14 18.21 -26.16
CA ILE A 19 8.02 19.05 -26.59
C ILE A 19 7.78 20.18 -25.58
N LEU A 20 7.76 19.88 -24.28
CA LEU A 20 7.59 20.89 -23.22
C LEU A 20 8.72 21.93 -23.26
N THR A 21 9.97 21.50 -23.39
CA THR A 21 11.12 22.41 -23.48
C THR A 21 11.01 23.30 -24.71
N LEU A 22 10.65 22.74 -25.87
CA LEU A 22 10.52 23.49 -27.12
C LEU A 22 9.36 24.49 -27.05
N PHE A 23 8.25 24.11 -26.42
CA PHE A 23 7.11 25.00 -26.18
C PHE A 23 7.45 26.14 -25.21
N ALA A 24 8.23 25.84 -24.16
CA ALA A 24 8.72 26.86 -23.22
C ALA A 24 9.66 27.86 -23.90
N VAL A 25 10.56 27.38 -24.76
CA VAL A 25 11.45 28.23 -25.57
C VAL A 25 10.64 29.11 -26.53
N ALA A 26 9.63 28.55 -27.20
CA ALA A 26 8.75 29.33 -28.08
C ALA A 26 7.98 30.42 -27.32
N LEU A 27 7.47 30.11 -26.12
CA LEU A 27 6.83 31.09 -25.24
C LEU A 27 7.80 32.19 -24.80
N TYR A 28 9.05 31.83 -24.47
CA TYR A 28 10.08 32.79 -24.10
C TYR A 28 10.39 33.77 -25.24
N PHE A 29 10.65 33.25 -26.45
CA PHE A 29 10.89 34.09 -27.63
C PHE A 29 9.67 34.95 -28.00
N LEU A 30 8.46 34.42 -27.85
CA LEU A 30 7.25 35.17 -28.09
C LEU A 30 7.09 36.33 -27.10
N LYS A 31 7.40 36.10 -25.83
CA LYS A 31 7.41 37.14 -24.80
C LYS A 31 8.47 38.21 -25.11
N ASP A 32 9.70 37.78 -25.39
CA ASP A 32 10.81 38.67 -25.70
C ASP A 32 10.52 39.55 -26.93
N ALA A 33 9.89 38.98 -27.97
CA ALA A 33 9.46 39.71 -29.16
C ALA A 33 8.32 40.72 -28.89
N ILE A 34 7.40 40.40 -27.97
CA ILE A 34 6.32 41.31 -27.55
C ILE A 34 6.90 42.47 -26.73
N ASP A 35 7.82 42.19 -25.81
CA ASP A 35 8.40 43.18 -24.91
C ASP A 35 9.40 44.11 -25.63
N SER A 36 10.13 43.59 -26.62
CA SER A 36 11.14 44.35 -27.39
C SER A 36 10.55 45.28 -28.46
N ARG A 37 9.26 45.16 -28.81
CA ARG A 37 8.61 45.95 -29.87
C ARG A 37 7.33 46.62 -29.36
N PRO A 38 7.37 47.93 -29.04
CA PRO A 38 6.23 48.63 -28.44
C PRO A 38 4.98 48.67 -29.34
N GLU A 39 5.15 48.57 -30.66
CA GLU A 39 4.06 48.46 -31.64
C GLU A 39 3.24 47.18 -31.47
N LEU A 40 3.88 46.05 -31.14
CA LEU A 40 3.21 44.76 -30.90
C LEU A 40 2.57 44.70 -29.51
N ALA A 41 3.18 45.35 -28.51
CA ALA A 41 2.65 45.42 -27.16
C ALA A 41 1.34 46.23 -27.05
N SER A 42 1.09 47.12 -28.02
CA SER A 42 -0.15 47.91 -28.13
C SER A 42 -1.37 47.07 -28.56
N LEU A 43 -1.14 45.90 -29.17
CA LEU A 43 -2.19 45.01 -29.63
C LEU A 43 -2.67 44.11 -28.48
N GLY A 44 -3.76 44.52 -27.82
CA GLY A 44 -4.34 43.79 -26.68
C GLY A 44 -4.67 42.32 -26.98
N TRP A 45 -5.03 41.98 -28.23
CA TRP A 45 -5.31 40.60 -28.64
C TRP A 45 -4.07 39.69 -28.58
N LEU A 46 -2.87 40.25 -28.81
CA LEU A 46 -1.62 39.49 -28.79
C LEU A 46 -1.25 39.08 -27.36
N LYS A 47 -1.51 39.95 -26.37
CA LYS A 47 -1.37 39.63 -24.94
C LYS A 47 -2.35 38.54 -24.50
N VAL A 48 -3.60 38.59 -24.97
CA VAL A 48 -4.60 37.54 -24.69
C VAL A 48 -4.14 36.20 -25.27
N LEU A 49 -3.68 36.18 -26.53
CA LEU A 49 -3.17 34.98 -27.18
C LEU A 49 -1.97 34.37 -26.43
N PHE A 50 -1.05 35.22 -25.95
CA PHE A 50 0.07 34.78 -25.12
C PHE A 50 -0.40 34.09 -23.84
N TRP A 51 -1.35 34.67 -23.10
CA TRP A 51 -1.88 34.07 -21.88
C TRP A 51 -2.62 32.75 -22.14
N VAL A 52 -3.33 32.63 -23.26
CA VAL A 52 -3.95 31.36 -23.69
C VAL A 52 -2.88 30.29 -23.94
N ALA A 53 -1.78 30.64 -24.62
CA ALA A 53 -0.67 29.73 -24.86
C ALA A 53 0.03 29.30 -23.55
N VAL A 54 0.20 30.22 -22.59
CA VAL A 54 0.71 29.89 -21.25
C VAL A 54 -0.24 28.93 -20.52
N ALA A 55 -1.54 29.16 -20.56
CA ALA A 55 -2.52 28.27 -19.93
C ALA A 55 -2.46 26.85 -20.55
N ALA A 56 -2.34 26.74 -21.87
CA ALA A 56 -2.16 25.47 -22.57
C ALA A 56 -0.88 24.76 -22.14
N PHE A 57 0.24 25.50 -21.99
CA PHE A 57 1.50 24.95 -21.48
C PHE A 57 1.36 24.39 -20.06
N VAL A 58 0.71 25.12 -19.15
CA VAL A 58 0.47 24.66 -17.78
C VAL A 58 -0.37 23.38 -17.76
N LEU A 59 -1.40 23.28 -18.60
CA LEU A 59 -2.20 22.06 -18.72
C LEU A 59 -1.37 20.87 -19.21
N LEU A 60 -0.52 21.06 -20.23
CA LEU A 60 0.39 20.02 -20.72
C LEU A 60 1.40 19.59 -19.66
N LEU A 61 1.96 20.55 -18.91
CA LEU A 61 2.88 20.27 -17.81
C LEU A 61 2.18 19.45 -16.72
N MET A 62 0.95 19.82 -16.35
CA MET A 62 0.15 19.10 -15.36
C MET A 62 -0.14 17.67 -15.83
N GLN A 63 -0.45 17.47 -17.11
CA GLN A 63 -0.67 16.14 -17.68
C GLN A 63 0.60 15.28 -17.65
N VAL A 64 1.78 15.84 -17.93
CA VAL A 64 3.06 15.12 -17.87
C VAL A 64 3.42 14.77 -16.43
N ILE A 65 3.22 15.67 -15.47
CA ILE A 65 3.40 15.39 -14.04
C ILE A 65 2.46 14.27 -13.63
N GLN A 66 1.16 14.36 -13.96
CA GLN A 66 0.21 13.32 -13.61
C GLN A 66 0.56 11.97 -14.26
N GLY A 67 0.87 11.94 -15.56
CA GLY A 67 1.22 10.71 -16.28
C GLY A 67 2.51 10.06 -15.76
N SER A 68 3.51 10.86 -15.37
CA SER A 68 4.81 10.36 -14.91
C SER A 68 4.78 9.88 -13.47
N PHE A 69 4.04 10.56 -12.59
CA PHE A 69 3.93 10.18 -11.18
C PHE A 69 2.83 9.13 -10.92
N PHE A 70 1.68 9.17 -11.61
CA PHE A 70 0.57 8.22 -11.39
C PHE A 70 0.59 7.00 -12.32
N GLY A 71 1.31 7.04 -13.45
CA GLY A 71 1.42 5.90 -14.37
C GLY A 71 2.25 4.73 -13.82
N HIS A 72 3.09 4.96 -12.81
CA HIS A 72 3.94 3.94 -12.20
C HIS A 72 3.27 3.16 -11.06
N THR A 73 2.09 3.57 -10.61
CA THR A 73 1.45 3.02 -9.40
C THR A 73 0.30 2.05 -9.65
N MET A 74 -0.06 1.76 -10.92
CA MET A 74 -1.16 0.85 -11.26
C MET A 74 -0.77 -0.35 -12.12
N GLU A 75 0.51 -0.67 -12.29
CA GLU A 75 0.85 -1.96 -12.88
C GLU A 75 0.60 -3.06 -11.84
N ARG A 76 -0.48 -3.82 -12.06
CA ARG A 76 -0.74 -5.05 -11.31
C ARG A 76 0.40 -6.03 -11.54
N PHE A 77 0.82 -6.70 -10.48
CA PHE A 77 1.81 -7.78 -10.58
C PHE A 77 1.12 -9.04 -11.09
N ASP A 78 1.55 -9.54 -12.24
CA ASP A 78 1.07 -10.82 -12.76
C ASP A 78 1.80 -11.99 -12.07
N PRO A 79 1.10 -12.89 -11.36
CA PRO A 79 1.71 -14.06 -10.73
C PRO A 79 2.31 -15.06 -11.73
N GLY A 80 1.83 -15.07 -12.98
CA GLY A 80 2.34 -15.97 -14.03
C GLY A 80 3.56 -15.44 -14.78
N ASN A 81 4.00 -14.22 -14.49
CA ASN A 81 5.10 -13.57 -15.21
C ASN A 81 6.35 -13.42 -14.32
N ALA A 82 7.41 -14.16 -14.62
CA ALA A 82 8.66 -14.13 -13.88
C ALA A 82 9.29 -12.72 -13.79
N ASP A 83 9.19 -11.88 -14.82
CA ASP A 83 9.73 -10.51 -14.77
C ASP A 83 8.91 -9.62 -13.85
N SER A 84 7.60 -9.85 -13.76
CA SER A 84 6.73 -9.16 -12.82
C SER A 84 7.09 -9.52 -11.37
N LEU A 85 7.27 -10.82 -11.09
CA LEU A 85 7.68 -11.30 -9.78
C LEU A 85 9.07 -10.81 -9.38
N LYS A 86 10.04 -10.80 -10.31
CA LYS A 86 11.38 -10.22 -10.05
C LYS A 86 11.31 -8.75 -9.64
N ARG A 87 10.45 -7.96 -10.29
CA ARG A 87 10.23 -6.55 -9.90
C ARG A 87 9.64 -6.44 -8.51
N LEU A 88 8.63 -7.26 -8.18
CA LEU A 88 8.04 -7.29 -6.84
C LEU A 88 9.10 -7.69 -5.79
N ALA A 89 9.90 -8.70 -6.09
CA ALA A 89 10.97 -9.19 -5.23
C ALA A 89 12.08 -8.14 -4.99
N GLY A 90 12.32 -7.24 -5.94
CA GLY A 90 13.30 -6.16 -5.82
C GLY A 90 12.82 -4.92 -5.05
N MET A 91 11.56 -4.87 -4.63
CA MET A 91 11.01 -3.68 -3.97
C MET A 91 11.46 -3.58 -2.50
N ARG A 92 12.33 -2.60 -2.20
CA ARG A 92 12.82 -2.33 -0.84
C ARG A 92 11.73 -2.02 0.18
N ARG A 93 10.59 -1.47 -0.23
CA ARG A 93 9.48 -1.11 0.68
C ARG A 93 8.87 -2.29 1.45
N PHE A 94 9.08 -3.51 0.98
CA PHE A 94 8.59 -4.73 1.63
C PHE A 94 9.67 -5.45 2.43
N MET A 95 10.93 -4.99 2.35
CA MET A 95 12.02 -5.52 3.16
C MET A 95 11.90 -4.95 4.58
N LEU A 96 12.01 -5.83 5.56
CA LEU A 96 12.15 -5.41 6.95
C LEU A 96 13.54 -4.78 7.16
N THR A 97 13.67 -3.94 8.18
CA THR A 97 14.98 -3.41 8.59
C THR A 97 15.86 -4.53 9.16
N GLY A 98 17.16 -4.27 9.38
CA GLY A 98 18.07 -5.28 9.93
C GLY A 98 17.60 -5.83 11.28
N GLU A 99 17.25 -4.93 12.20
CA GLU A 99 16.72 -5.28 13.54
C GLU A 99 15.43 -6.11 13.45
N GLN A 100 14.45 -5.63 12.67
CA GLN A 100 13.19 -6.35 12.46
C GLN A 100 13.39 -7.71 11.79
N SER A 101 14.35 -7.82 10.88
CA SER A 101 14.67 -9.07 10.20
C SER A 101 15.28 -10.08 11.17
N GLN A 102 16.13 -9.61 12.08
CA GLN A 102 16.72 -10.46 13.12
C GLN A 102 15.62 -10.94 14.08
N ALA A 103 14.81 -10.03 14.61
CA ALA A 103 13.69 -10.39 15.47
C ALA A 103 12.76 -11.41 14.82
N VAL A 104 12.41 -11.23 13.54
CA VAL A 104 11.56 -12.19 12.80
C VAL A 104 12.22 -13.57 12.63
N ARG A 105 13.55 -13.64 12.52
CA ARG A 105 14.29 -14.92 12.45
C ARG A 105 14.38 -15.62 13.80
N ASP A 106 14.37 -14.85 14.88
CA ASP A 106 14.47 -15.34 16.24
C ASP A 106 13.11 -15.84 16.77
N LEU A 107 12.01 -15.59 16.05
CA LEU A 107 10.68 -16.12 16.38
C LEU A 107 10.67 -17.64 16.25
N GLU A 108 10.62 -18.37 17.37
CA GLU A 108 10.43 -19.83 17.35
C GLU A 108 9.00 -20.19 16.91
N ASN A 109 8.02 -19.41 17.35
CA ASN A 109 6.61 -19.59 16.98
C ASN A 109 5.97 -18.25 16.60
N PRO A 110 6.13 -17.82 15.33
CA PRO A 110 5.59 -16.55 14.85
C PRO A 110 4.09 -16.39 15.10
N LEU A 111 3.31 -17.48 15.06
CA LEU A 111 1.87 -17.40 15.28
C LEU A 111 1.55 -17.08 16.75
N ALA A 112 2.20 -17.75 17.69
CA ALA A 112 1.99 -17.53 19.13
C ALA A 112 2.38 -16.10 19.53
N GLU A 113 3.54 -15.62 19.09
CA GLU A 113 3.99 -14.26 19.40
C GLU A 113 3.07 -13.18 18.83
N LEU A 114 2.54 -13.38 17.61
CA LEU A 114 1.54 -12.46 17.06
C LEU A 114 0.22 -12.48 17.84
N ILE A 115 -0.17 -13.63 18.40
CA ILE A 115 -1.35 -13.72 19.28
C ILE A 115 -1.10 -12.90 20.56
N ASP A 116 0.05 -13.08 21.20
CA ASP A 116 0.42 -12.34 22.41
C ASP A 116 0.48 -10.83 22.17
N TRP A 117 1.06 -10.43 21.03
CA TRP A 117 1.04 -9.05 20.59
C TRP A 117 -0.39 -8.52 20.41
N LEU A 118 -1.27 -9.24 19.72
CA LEU A 118 -2.66 -8.81 19.53
C LEU A 118 -3.39 -8.64 20.86
N MET A 119 -3.20 -9.58 21.79
CA MET A 119 -3.75 -9.49 23.15
C MET A 119 -3.23 -8.26 23.90
N SER A 120 -1.93 -7.97 23.81
CA SER A 120 -1.32 -6.75 24.39
C SER A 120 -1.93 -5.45 23.83
N GLN A 121 -2.41 -5.48 22.58
CA GLN A 121 -3.07 -4.34 21.92
C GLN A 121 -4.57 -4.25 22.24
N GLY A 122 -5.09 -5.13 23.09
CA GLY A 122 -6.49 -5.18 23.53
C GLY A 122 -7.42 -5.87 22.53
N TYR A 123 -6.91 -6.75 21.68
CA TYR A 123 -7.75 -7.62 20.85
C TYR A 123 -8.10 -8.91 21.60
N GLU A 124 -9.35 -9.33 21.49
CA GLU A 124 -9.88 -10.56 22.09
C GLU A 124 -10.23 -11.59 21.01
N GLU A 125 -10.07 -12.88 21.32
CA GLU A 125 -10.42 -13.96 20.38
C GLU A 125 -11.95 -14.03 20.21
N ALA A 126 -12.44 -13.66 19.03
CA ALA A 126 -13.85 -13.75 18.65
C ALA A 126 -14.22 -15.13 18.09
N GLY A 127 -13.22 -15.92 17.66
CA GLY A 127 -13.37 -17.34 17.36
C GLY A 127 -12.41 -17.90 16.32
N ARG A 128 -12.45 -19.23 16.16
CA ARG A 128 -11.64 -19.99 15.18
C ARG A 128 -12.48 -20.43 14.00
N ARG A 129 -11.99 -20.22 12.78
CA ARG A 129 -12.73 -20.47 11.54
C ARG A 129 -11.82 -21.04 10.45
N THR A 130 -12.38 -21.39 9.30
CA THR A 130 -11.65 -21.95 8.15
C THR A 130 -10.57 -21.00 7.62
N MET A 131 -10.82 -19.70 7.70
CA MET A 131 -9.86 -18.64 7.40
C MET A 131 -8.99 -18.24 8.60
N GLY A 132 -8.79 -19.11 9.59
CA GLY A 132 -7.90 -18.88 10.73
C GLY A 132 -8.57 -18.28 11.98
N LEU A 133 -7.75 -17.66 12.83
CA LEU A 133 -8.17 -17.06 14.10
C LEU A 133 -8.72 -15.65 13.85
N VAL A 134 -9.84 -15.33 14.48
CA VAL A 134 -10.46 -14.00 14.39
C VAL A 134 -10.34 -13.30 15.73
N TYR A 135 -9.72 -12.12 15.69
CA TYR A 135 -9.53 -11.24 16.84
C TYR A 135 -10.32 -9.95 16.63
N GLU A 136 -11.00 -9.49 17.66
CA GLU A 136 -11.80 -8.26 17.63
C GLU A 136 -11.41 -7.33 18.77
N ARG A 137 -11.39 -6.02 18.48
CA ARG A 137 -11.18 -4.98 19.49
C ARG A 137 -12.28 -3.96 19.40
N GLU A 138 -12.92 -3.66 20.52
CA GLU A 138 -13.94 -2.62 20.58
C GLU A 138 -13.31 -1.23 20.39
N VAL A 139 -13.88 -0.44 19.49
CA VAL A 139 -13.50 0.95 19.25
C VAL A 139 -14.47 1.85 20.00
N LYS A 140 -14.09 2.27 21.21
CA LYS A 140 -14.87 3.20 22.03
C LYS A 140 -15.19 4.48 21.24
N ARG A 141 -16.46 4.88 21.24
CA ARG A 141 -16.94 6.18 20.75
C ARG A 141 -17.49 6.98 21.91
N ASN A 142 -17.25 8.28 21.88
CA ASN A 142 -17.84 9.23 22.83
C ASN A 142 -19.34 9.48 22.60
N PHE A 143 -19.95 8.92 21.53
CA PHE A 143 -21.35 9.13 21.17
C PHE A 143 -22.09 7.81 20.96
N SER A 144 -23.18 7.64 21.72
CA SER A 144 -23.96 6.40 21.89
C SER A 144 -24.95 6.07 20.77
N PHE A 145 -25.11 6.91 19.75
CA PHE A 145 -26.17 6.76 18.73
C PHE A 145 -25.78 5.92 17.50
N THR A 146 -24.68 5.19 17.54
CA THR A 146 -24.24 4.34 16.41
C THR A 146 -23.95 2.93 16.86
N ARG A 147 -24.22 1.94 15.99
CA ARG A 147 -23.84 0.53 16.18
C ARG A 147 -22.42 0.43 16.73
N GLN A 148 -22.22 -0.47 17.69
CA GLN A 148 -20.93 -0.77 18.29
C GLN A 148 -19.91 -1.10 17.19
N LYS A 149 -18.74 -0.48 17.26
CA LYS A 149 -17.73 -0.58 16.20
C LYS A 149 -16.54 -1.38 16.67
N TYR A 150 -16.10 -2.28 15.82
CA TYR A 150 -14.95 -3.12 16.09
C TYR A 150 -13.84 -2.87 15.07
N GLU A 151 -12.62 -3.18 15.47
CA GLU A 151 -11.52 -3.48 14.56
C GLU A 151 -11.29 -4.98 14.59
N ARG A 152 -11.12 -5.59 13.42
CA ARG A 152 -10.99 -7.04 13.29
C ARG A 152 -9.67 -7.42 12.65
N VAL A 153 -9.04 -8.45 13.18
CA VAL A 153 -7.83 -9.06 12.62
C VAL A 153 -8.11 -10.54 12.38
N PHE A 154 -7.93 -10.99 11.14
CA PHE A 154 -7.85 -12.39 10.77
C PHE A 154 -6.37 -12.78 10.83
N LEU A 155 -6.02 -13.80 11.61
CA LEU A 155 -4.65 -14.28 11.76
C LEU A 155 -4.55 -15.71 11.25
N ILE A 156 -3.67 -15.93 10.28
CA ILE A 156 -3.52 -17.20 9.57
C ILE A 156 -2.04 -17.52 9.42
N TYR A 157 -1.66 -18.74 9.80
CA TYR A 157 -0.40 -19.33 9.38
C TYR A 157 -0.65 -20.22 8.16
N GLN A 158 0.03 -19.92 7.06
CA GLN A 158 -0.08 -20.60 5.78
C GLN A 158 1.32 -21.07 5.33
N PRO A 159 1.67 -22.35 5.53
CA PRO A 159 3.02 -22.86 5.25
C PRO A 159 3.34 -22.92 3.76
N MET A 160 2.31 -23.07 2.91
CA MET A 160 2.44 -23.07 1.45
C MET A 160 1.48 -22.06 0.85
N PRO A 161 1.83 -20.76 0.84
CA PRO A 161 1.00 -19.74 0.22
C PRO A 161 1.25 -19.73 -1.29
N ASN A 162 0.18 -19.51 -2.05
CA ASN A 162 0.27 -19.12 -3.45
C ASN A 162 -0.84 -18.09 -3.74
N VAL A 163 -0.81 -17.50 -4.93
CA VAL A 163 -1.78 -16.45 -5.30
C VAL A 163 -3.24 -16.92 -5.22
N LEU A 164 -3.53 -18.18 -5.58
CA LEU A 164 -4.87 -18.73 -5.56
C LEU A 164 -5.41 -18.91 -4.13
N ILE A 165 -4.54 -19.35 -3.22
CA ILE A 165 -4.85 -19.49 -1.79
C ILE A 165 -5.11 -18.12 -1.18
N VAL A 166 -4.24 -17.14 -1.46
CA VAL A 166 -4.43 -15.76 -0.98
C VAL A 166 -5.76 -15.18 -1.49
N ASP A 167 -6.06 -15.35 -2.78
CA ASP A 167 -7.32 -14.88 -3.37
C ASP A 167 -8.55 -15.54 -2.74
N ARG A 168 -8.46 -16.84 -2.43
CA ARG A 168 -9.52 -17.57 -1.73
C ARG A 168 -9.70 -17.05 -0.31
N LEU A 169 -8.62 -16.90 0.46
CA LEU A 169 -8.65 -16.38 1.82
C LEU A 169 -9.24 -14.96 1.88
N LEU A 170 -8.88 -14.10 0.91
CA LEU A 170 -9.45 -12.77 0.78
C LEU A 170 -10.96 -12.83 0.57
N ARG A 171 -11.46 -13.68 -0.34
CA ARG A 171 -12.90 -13.86 -0.56
C ARG A 171 -13.62 -14.40 0.67
N GLU A 172 -13.04 -15.39 1.36
CA GLU A 172 -13.61 -15.95 2.60
C GLU A 172 -13.68 -14.88 3.70
N CYS A 173 -12.64 -14.06 3.87
CA CYS A 173 -12.64 -12.95 4.81
C CYS A 173 -13.71 -11.90 4.47
N ILE A 174 -13.86 -11.53 3.19
CA ILE A 174 -14.88 -10.58 2.74
C ILE A 174 -16.28 -11.12 3.07
N ALA A 175 -16.58 -12.35 2.67
CA ALA A 175 -17.87 -12.97 2.93
C ALA A 175 -18.19 -13.04 4.43
N TYR A 176 -17.19 -13.35 5.26
CA TYR A 176 -17.34 -13.33 6.71
C TYR A 176 -17.60 -11.92 7.25
N ILE A 177 -16.89 -10.91 6.77
CA ILE A 177 -17.09 -9.51 7.19
C ILE A 177 -18.51 -9.06 6.85
N ASP A 178 -18.97 -9.35 5.64
CA ASP A 178 -20.30 -8.95 5.18
C ASP A 178 -21.39 -9.60 6.04
N GLN A 179 -21.27 -10.90 6.32
CA GLN A 179 -22.17 -11.60 7.24
C GLN A 179 -22.14 -11.03 8.66
N ARG A 180 -20.96 -10.69 9.18
CA ARG A 180 -20.77 -10.29 10.58
C ARG A 180 -21.11 -8.82 10.83
N ASN A 181 -21.04 -7.97 9.81
CA ASN A 181 -21.31 -6.54 9.91
C ASN A 181 -22.78 -6.21 10.23
N GLU A 182 -23.70 -7.14 10.00
CA GLU A 182 -25.10 -7.02 10.43
C GLU A 182 -25.22 -6.97 11.97
N ILE A 183 -24.36 -7.72 12.67
CA ILE A 183 -24.37 -7.87 14.13
C ILE A 183 -23.37 -6.90 14.78
N SER A 184 -22.12 -6.94 14.32
CA SER A 184 -20.98 -6.21 14.89
C SER A 184 -20.19 -5.56 13.77
N LEU A 185 -20.43 -4.25 13.57
CA LEU A 185 -19.86 -3.51 12.45
C LEU A 185 -18.35 -3.31 12.63
N ALA A 186 -17.55 -3.83 11.70
CA ALA A 186 -16.11 -3.63 11.67
C ALA A 186 -15.68 -2.93 10.37
N PRO A 187 -15.57 -1.58 10.35
CA PRO A 187 -15.23 -0.85 9.14
C PRO A 187 -13.74 -0.96 8.76
N VAL A 188 -12.89 -1.40 9.69
CA VAL A 188 -11.44 -1.58 9.47
C VAL A 188 -11.07 -3.00 9.86
N ASN A 189 -10.67 -3.79 8.86
CA ASN A 189 -10.31 -5.19 9.00
C ASN A 189 -8.88 -5.40 8.49
N HIS A 190 -8.18 -6.35 9.09
CA HIS A 190 -6.83 -6.76 8.74
C HIS A 190 -6.81 -8.26 8.50
N LEU A 191 -6.14 -8.71 7.45
CA LEU A 191 -5.83 -10.13 7.26
C LEU A 191 -4.32 -10.27 7.38
N PHE A 192 -3.84 -11.03 8.35
CA PHE A 192 -2.44 -11.24 8.63
C PHE A 192 -2.09 -12.69 8.32
N ILE A 193 -1.34 -12.90 7.24
CA ILE A 193 -0.89 -14.18 6.75
C ILE A 193 0.59 -14.31 7.13
N ILE A 194 0.95 -15.40 7.80
CA ILE A 194 2.32 -15.73 8.16
C ILE A 194 2.75 -16.94 7.34
N THR A 195 3.97 -16.90 6.79
CA THR A 195 4.57 -18.02 6.08
C THR A 195 6.05 -18.12 6.37
N ASP A 196 6.53 -19.36 6.44
CA ASP A 196 7.93 -19.78 6.57
C ASP A 196 8.32 -20.66 5.36
N MET A 197 7.70 -20.43 4.20
CA MET A 197 7.99 -21.18 2.99
C MET A 197 9.41 -20.89 2.48
N ALA A 198 10.18 -21.93 2.16
CA ALA A 198 11.56 -21.79 1.70
C ALA A 198 11.67 -21.35 0.22
N GLN A 199 10.62 -21.56 -0.58
CA GLN A 199 10.62 -21.19 -1.99
C GLN A 199 10.20 -19.73 -2.18
N THR A 200 11.18 -18.84 -2.43
CA THR A 200 10.91 -17.41 -2.62
C THR A 200 9.91 -17.14 -3.73
N GLU A 201 9.97 -17.86 -4.85
CA GLU A 201 9.11 -17.59 -6.01
C GLU A 201 7.62 -17.77 -5.68
N GLU A 202 7.27 -18.79 -4.91
CA GLU A 202 5.90 -19.05 -4.47
C GLU A 202 5.42 -17.99 -3.46
N VAL A 203 6.29 -17.57 -2.54
CA VAL A 203 5.97 -16.48 -1.60
C VAL A 203 5.75 -15.16 -2.35
N ILE A 204 6.58 -14.85 -3.35
CA ILE A 204 6.41 -13.65 -4.18
C ILE A 204 5.16 -13.75 -5.06
N SER A 205 4.82 -14.93 -5.54
CA SER A 205 3.55 -15.20 -6.24
C SER A 205 2.35 -14.92 -5.31
N ALA A 206 2.35 -15.45 -4.09
CA ALA A 206 1.34 -15.14 -3.07
C ALA A 206 1.28 -13.64 -2.73
N ALA A 207 2.44 -13.01 -2.58
CA ALA A 207 2.55 -11.58 -2.32
C ALA A 207 1.92 -10.73 -3.43
N SER A 208 1.93 -11.19 -4.68
CA SER A 208 1.28 -10.47 -5.77
C SER A 208 -0.22 -10.30 -5.54
N GLY A 209 -0.91 -11.31 -5.01
CA GLY A 209 -2.32 -11.24 -4.62
C GLY A 209 -2.58 -10.22 -3.53
N VAL A 210 -1.72 -10.19 -2.51
CA VAL A 210 -1.78 -9.21 -1.41
C VAL A 210 -1.54 -7.78 -1.91
N VAL A 211 -0.50 -7.58 -2.72
CA VAL A 211 -0.06 -6.26 -3.18
C VAL A 211 -1.04 -5.64 -4.19
N ASN A 212 -1.70 -6.48 -5.00
CA ASN A 212 -2.71 -6.08 -5.97
C ASN A 212 -4.11 -5.84 -5.37
N PHE A 213 -4.35 -6.25 -4.12
CA PHE A 213 -5.65 -6.08 -3.50
C PHE A 213 -6.02 -4.60 -3.34
N LEU A 214 -7.30 -4.24 -3.55
CA LEU A 214 -7.78 -2.86 -3.61
C LEU A 214 -8.32 -2.30 -2.28
N LEU A 215 -8.24 -3.09 -1.20
CA LEU A 215 -8.65 -2.81 0.18
C LEU A 215 -10.13 -2.46 0.42
N LYS A 216 -10.84 -1.93 -0.57
CA LYS A 216 -12.22 -1.47 -0.45
C LYS A 216 -13.18 -2.66 -0.47
N ILE A 217 -14.07 -2.70 0.51
CA ILE A 217 -15.23 -3.59 0.62
C ILE A 217 -16.47 -2.72 0.89
N ASP A 218 -17.68 -3.28 0.78
CA ASP A 218 -18.92 -2.49 0.81
C ASP A 218 -19.07 -1.66 2.09
N ASP A 219 -18.92 -2.30 3.26
CA ASP A 219 -19.08 -1.66 4.57
C ASP A 219 -17.76 -1.28 5.26
N GLY A 220 -16.66 -1.16 4.52
CA GLY A 220 -15.39 -0.74 5.12
C GLY A 220 -14.15 -1.00 4.29
N SER A 221 -13.15 -1.57 4.94
CA SER A 221 -11.88 -1.92 4.31
C SER A 221 -11.29 -3.20 4.91
N LEU A 222 -10.65 -4.00 4.07
CA LEU A 222 -9.81 -5.14 4.45
C LEU A 222 -8.37 -4.87 4.00
N CYS A 223 -7.41 -4.99 4.90
CA CYS A 223 -6.00 -4.81 4.58
C CYS A 223 -5.25 -6.14 4.78
N PRO A 224 -4.88 -6.86 3.71
CA PRO A 224 -4.03 -8.02 3.83
C PRO A 224 -2.57 -7.63 4.11
N TRP A 225 -1.91 -8.47 4.89
CA TRP A 225 -0.51 -8.43 5.27
C TRP A 225 0.02 -9.84 5.10
N LEU A 226 1.15 -10.00 4.40
CA LEU A 226 1.84 -11.28 4.31
C LEU A 226 3.24 -11.10 4.89
N LEU A 227 3.46 -11.72 6.04
CA LEU A 227 4.75 -11.82 6.71
C LEU A 227 5.44 -13.10 6.25
N ASP A 228 6.57 -12.91 5.58
CA ASP A 228 7.50 -13.97 5.18
C ASP A 228 8.67 -13.97 6.17
N THR A 229 8.71 -15.01 7.00
CA THR A 229 9.70 -15.13 8.07
C THR A 229 11.08 -15.54 7.54
N ASN A 230 11.13 -16.37 6.50
CA ASN A 230 12.38 -16.85 5.90
C ASN A 230 13.16 -15.74 5.18
N PHE A 231 12.47 -14.92 4.38
CA PHE A 231 13.11 -13.84 3.63
C PHE A 231 12.95 -12.47 4.29
N CYS A 232 12.34 -12.42 5.49
CA CYS A 232 12.16 -11.23 6.32
C CYS A 232 11.46 -10.09 5.57
N ARG A 233 10.27 -10.38 5.05
CA ARG A 233 9.49 -9.42 4.25
C ARG A 233 8.07 -9.27 4.78
N LEU A 234 7.57 -8.04 4.72
CA LEU A 234 6.18 -7.73 5.02
C LEU A 234 5.51 -7.12 3.79
N PHE A 235 4.73 -7.91 3.09
CA PHE A 235 3.96 -7.47 1.92
C PHE A 235 2.61 -6.91 2.36
N TYR A 236 2.19 -5.84 1.69
CA TYR A 236 0.92 -5.17 1.92
C TYR A 236 0.49 -4.42 0.64
N PRO A 237 -0.81 -4.14 0.46
CA PRO A 237 -1.33 -3.50 -0.74
C PRO A 237 -0.57 -2.25 -1.21
N LEU A 238 -0.32 -2.17 -2.52
CA LEU A 238 0.37 -1.03 -3.12
C LEU A 238 -0.55 0.18 -3.24
N ASP A 239 -1.76 -0.03 -3.76
CA ASP A 239 -2.77 1.00 -3.98
C ASP A 239 -3.73 1.08 -2.80
N ARG A 240 -3.87 2.28 -2.22
CA ARG A 240 -4.77 2.57 -1.10
C ARG A 240 -5.63 3.81 -1.38
N SER A 241 -5.72 4.20 -2.65
CA SER A 241 -6.44 5.39 -3.10
C SER A 241 -7.95 5.28 -2.83
N LEU A 242 -8.50 4.07 -2.94
CA LEU A 242 -9.95 3.80 -2.86
C LEU A 242 -10.53 3.80 -1.44
N ILE A 243 -9.70 3.79 -0.39
CA ILE A 243 -10.17 3.76 1.01
C ILE A 243 -10.15 5.14 1.67
N LYS A 244 -11.01 5.34 2.68
CA LYS A 244 -11.11 6.60 3.45
C LYS A 244 -9.79 6.93 4.14
N GLY A 245 -9.45 8.22 4.22
CA GLY A 245 -8.21 8.68 4.88
C GLY A 245 -8.09 8.27 6.35
N SER A 246 -9.21 8.21 7.08
CA SER A 246 -9.25 7.71 8.46
C SER A 246 -8.88 6.23 8.58
N HIS A 247 -9.32 5.40 7.63
CA HIS A 247 -8.98 3.97 7.57
C HIS A 247 -7.49 3.81 7.26
N ARG A 248 -6.95 4.57 6.30
CA ARG A 248 -5.50 4.59 6.00
C ARG A 248 -4.67 4.90 7.25
N ARG A 249 -5.05 5.91 8.03
CA ARG A 249 -4.35 6.28 9.28
C ARG A 249 -4.40 5.16 10.33
N ARG A 250 -5.53 4.47 10.49
CA ARG A 250 -5.65 3.33 11.40
C ARG A 250 -4.78 2.16 10.95
N GLN A 251 -4.83 1.82 9.67
CA GLN A 251 -4.03 0.73 9.13
C GLN A 251 -2.51 1.04 9.19
N ASN A 252 -2.11 2.30 9.02
CA ASN A 252 -0.72 2.71 9.22
C ASN A 252 -0.30 2.60 10.69
N ARG A 253 -1.15 3.00 11.63
CA ARG A 253 -0.87 2.87 13.07
C ARG A 253 -0.73 1.40 13.47
N PHE A 254 -1.61 0.53 12.99
CA PHE A 254 -1.52 -0.91 13.20
C PHE A 254 -0.17 -1.45 12.70
N ARG A 255 0.22 -1.10 11.46
CA ARG A 255 1.52 -1.50 10.90
C ARG A 255 2.69 -1.00 11.72
N MET A 256 2.68 0.27 12.11
CA MET A 256 3.76 0.85 12.92
C MET A 256 3.85 0.18 14.30
N SER A 257 2.71 -0.13 14.92
CA SER A 257 2.68 -0.87 16.20
C SER A 257 3.29 -2.26 16.05
N PHE A 258 2.94 -2.99 14.98
CA PHE A 258 3.53 -4.30 14.69
C PHE A 258 5.05 -4.21 14.45
N LEU A 259 5.48 -3.28 13.59
CA LEU A 259 6.89 -3.08 13.29
C LEU A 259 7.71 -2.63 14.49
N LYS A 260 7.09 -1.92 15.45
CA LYS A 260 7.71 -1.53 16.72
C LYS A 260 7.80 -2.73 17.67
N HIS A 261 6.75 -3.56 17.73
CA HIS A 261 6.79 -4.79 18.53
C HIS A 261 7.92 -5.73 18.08
N LEU A 262 8.22 -5.80 16.79
CA LEU A 262 9.38 -6.54 16.27
C LEU A 262 10.74 -5.94 16.66
N THR A 263 10.80 -4.72 17.18
CA THR A 263 12.07 -4.05 17.56
C THR A 263 12.19 -3.80 19.06
N ASP A 264 11.08 -3.75 19.77
CA ASP A 264 11.05 -3.63 21.23
C ASP A 264 11.51 -4.98 21.81
N ASP A 265 12.76 -5.02 22.28
CA ASP A 265 13.41 -6.22 22.82
C ASP A 265 12.69 -6.67 24.11
N PRO A 266 12.12 -7.90 24.18
CA PRO A 266 11.57 -8.41 25.44
C PRO A 266 12.66 -8.65 26.50
N LYS A 267 13.95 -8.60 26.13
CA LYS A 267 15.08 -8.91 27.01
C LYS A 267 15.54 -7.77 27.92
N GLU A 268 15.06 -6.53 27.74
CA GLU A 268 15.38 -5.44 28.67
C GLU A 268 14.45 -5.42 29.90
N ALA A 269 13.32 -6.12 29.88
CA ALA A 269 12.35 -6.11 30.99
C ALA A 269 12.68 -7.09 32.13
N GLU A 270 13.47 -8.14 31.88
CA GLU A 270 13.82 -9.15 32.90
C GLU A 270 15.16 -8.85 33.61
N GLY A 271 15.88 -7.79 33.20
CA GLY A 271 17.21 -7.45 33.74
C GLY A 271 17.22 -6.44 34.89
N GLU A 272 16.08 -5.82 35.23
CA GLU A 272 16.01 -4.81 36.30
C GLU A 272 15.46 -5.34 37.64
N ASP A 273 14.85 -6.53 37.68
CA ASP A 273 14.23 -7.08 38.91
C ASP A 273 15.15 -8.02 39.74
N GLU A 274 16.40 -8.26 39.34
CA GLU A 274 17.38 -9.05 40.13
C GLU A 274 18.36 -8.19 40.97
N LYS A 275 18.00 -6.94 41.28
CA LYS A 275 18.77 -6.10 42.22
C LYS A 275 17.91 -5.47 43.31
N GLU A 276 17.33 -6.29 44.18
CA GLU A 276 17.09 -5.93 45.58
C GLU A 276 17.38 -7.11 46.53
#